data_AF-A0AA85JDX4-F1
#
_entry.id   AF-A0AA85JDX4-F1
#
_cell.length_a   1.000
_cell.length_b   1.000
_cell.length_c   1.000
_cell.angle_alpha   90.00
_cell.angle_beta   90.00
_cell.angle_gamma   90.00
#
_symmetry.space_group_name_H-M   'P 1'
#
loop_
_entity.id
_entity.type
_entity.pdbx_description
1 polymer ?
#
loop_
_entity_poly.entity_id
_entity_poly.type
_entity_poly.pdbx_seq_one_letter_code
_entity_poly.pdbx_strand_id
1 'polypeptide(L)'
;MNWKKLFERLFRQIGFKNYKTFKISIADTTALKYHCALHEIELSTPTGKSTIKNMAIMDFMTYHVNTIGLEVNSSESANSEMDSGLSPKFSVFCIEQLKETFPWTLERHYVAQYFKESQRNEVFNMVDEIKKTVNDSFEKLTWLNDGMKRFVIDKISKIKTFALFDGVETYEEKENLSTIYRLQYPIDENTYIMNEYYARRAKVLDDYRKEVFGLGEK
;
A
#
# COMPACT_ATOMS: atom_id res chain seq x y z
N MET A 1 14.02 -20.45 -14.81
CA MET A 1 14.02 -19.36 -13.79
C MET A 1 14.34 -19.93 -12.40
N ASN A 2 15.21 -19.29 -11.61
CA ASN A 2 15.55 -19.79 -10.27
C ASN A 2 14.67 -19.13 -9.19
N TRP A 3 13.49 -19.71 -8.96
CA TRP A 3 12.50 -19.22 -7.99
C TRP A 3 13.05 -19.16 -6.56
N LYS A 4 13.83 -20.16 -6.14
CA LYS A 4 14.44 -20.20 -4.80
C LYS A 4 15.31 -18.96 -4.55
N LYS A 5 16.18 -18.61 -5.50
CA LYS A 5 17.06 -17.44 -5.39
C LYS A 5 16.29 -16.12 -5.44
N LEU A 6 15.23 -16.05 -6.25
CA LEU A 6 14.35 -14.87 -6.32
C LEU A 6 13.67 -14.62 -4.98
N PHE A 7 12.97 -15.63 -4.46
CA PHE A 7 12.24 -15.54 -3.19
C PHE A 7 13.17 -15.31 -2.00
N GLU A 8 14.34 -15.97 -1.95
CA GLU A 8 15.33 -15.70 -0.91
C GLU A 8 15.77 -14.24 -0.90
N ARG A 9 16.05 -13.65 -2.07
CA ARG A 9 16.43 -12.24 -2.17
C ARG A 9 15.30 -11.29 -1.77
N LEU A 10 14.07 -11.60 -2.15
CA LEU A 10 12.91 -10.77 -1.83
C LEU A 10 12.56 -10.85 -0.34
N PHE A 11 12.41 -12.06 0.19
CA PHE A 11 12.03 -12.28 1.60
C PHE A 11 13.10 -11.82 2.59
N ARG A 12 14.38 -11.92 2.23
CA ARG A 12 15.46 -11.36 3.06
C ARG A 12 15.36 -9.85 3.22
N GLN A 13 14.93 -9.12 2.18
CA GLN A 13 14.80 -7.66 2.25
C GLN A 13 13.70 -7.22 3.21
N ILE A 14 12.63 -8.02 3.33
CA ILE A 14 11.54 -7.76 4.28
C ILE A 14 11.77 -8.41 5.65
N GLY A 15 12.92 -9.06 5.88
CA GLY A 15 13.24 -9.71 7.16
C GLY A 15 12.56 -11.06 7.40
N PHE A 16 11.92 -11.66 6.40
CA PHE A 16 11.19 -12.91 6.54
C PHE A 16 12.12 -14.13 6.48
N LYS A 17 12.37 -14.76 7.63
CA LYS A 17 13.33 -15.87 7.78
C LYS A 17 12.77 -17.25 7.42
N ASN A 18 11.45 -17.44 7.56
CA ASN A 18 10.80 -18.75 7.37
C ASN A 18 10.25 -18.98 5.95
N TYR A 19 10.85 -18.34 4.95
CA TYR A 19 10.37 -18.41 3.56
C TYR A 19 10.43 -19.81 2.94
N LYS A 20 11.28 -20.72 3.47
CA LYS A 20 11.41 -22.09 2.94
C LYS A 20 10.17 -22.96 3.15
N THR A 21 9.37 -22.65 4.16
CA THR A 21 8.12 -23.37 4.48
C THR A 21 6.87 -22.59 4.03
N PHE A 22 7.06 -21.43 3.40
CA PHE A 22 5.96 -20.57 2.99
C PHE A 22 5.22 -21.17 1.79
N LYS A 23 3.89 -21.30 1.91
CA LYS A 23 3.04 -21.80 0.83
C LYS A 23 2.61 -20.62 -0.03
N ILE A 24 2.88 -20.70 -1.34
CA ILE A 24 2.49 -19.70 -2.31
C ILE A 24 1.28 -20.22 -3.08
N SER A 25 0.22 -19.41 -3.15
CA SER A 25 -0.91 -19.66 -4.05
C SER A 25 -0.64 -19.00 -5.39
N ILE A 26 -0.90 -19.71 -6.49
CA ILE A 26 -0.79 -19.19 -7.84
C ILE A 26 -2.20 -18.94 -8.34
N ALA A 27 -2.56 -17.67 -8.52
CA ALA A 27 -3.90 -17.28 -8.96
C ALA A 27 -4.20 -17.77 -10.38
N ASP A 28 -3.24 -17.60 -11.32
CA ASP A 28 -3.36 -18.06 -12.69
C ASP A 28 -2.14 -18.92 -13.09
N THR A 29 -2.36 -20.23 -13.13
CA THR A 29 -1.31 -21.19 -13.49
C THR A 29 -1.01 -21.21 -14.99
N THR A 30 -1.97 -20.82 -15.84
CA THR A 30 -1.83 -20.82 -17.29
C THR A 30 -0.96 -19.65 -17.72
N ALA A 31 -1.26 -18.44 -17.25
CA ALA A 31 -0.45 -17.27 -17.51
C ALA A 31 0.99 -17.47 -17.02
N LEU A 32 1.17 -18.02 -15.81
CA LEU A 32 2.50 -18.29 -15.27
C LEU A 32 3.31 -19.26 -16.15
N LYS A 33 2.68 -20.36 -16.60
CA LYS A 33 3.34 -21.33 -17.50
C LYS A 33 3.75 -20.68 -18.83
N TYR A 34 2.86 -19.89 -19.41
CA TYR A 34 3.12 -19.16 -20.65
C TYR A 34 4.32 -18.22 -20.52
N HIS A 35 4.34 -17.38 -19.48
CA HIS A 35 5.47 -16.47 -19.22
C HIS A 35 6.78 -17.21 -18.92
N CYS A 36 6.72 -18.34 -18.22
CA CYS A 36 7.91 -19.16 -17.98
C CYS A 36 8.50 -19.71 -19.28
N ALA A 37 7.66 -20.20 -20.19
CA ALA A 37 8.09 -20.73 -21.48
C ALA A 37 8.72 -19.62 -22.36
N LEU A 38 8.08 -18.45 -22.42
CA LEU A 38 8.65 -17.30 -23.13
C LEU A 38 10.00 -16.87 -22.56
N HIS A 39 10.11 -16.74 -21.24
CA HIS A 39 11.39 -16.39 -20.60
C HIS A 39 12.46 -17.45 -20.85
N GLU A 40 12.11 -18.74 -20.90
CA GLU A 40 13.07 -19.80 -21.21
C GLU A 40 13.62 -19.67 -22.63
N ILE A 41 12.76 -19.38 -23.61
CA ILE A 41 13.15 -19.12 -25.00
C ILE A 41 14.07 -17.91 -25.06
N GLU A 42 13.66 -16.77 -24.50
CA GLU A 42 14.42 -15.52 -24.57
C GLU A 42 15.76 -15.61 -23.81
N LEU A 43 15.78 -16.26 -22.65
CA LEU A 43 17.02 -16.45 -21.87
C LEU A 43 17.97 -17.47 -22.49
N SER A 44 17.56 -18.21 -23.52
CA SER A 44 18.45 -19.15 -24.23
C SER A 44 19.42 -18.44 -25.19
N THR A 45 19.10 -17.21 -25.63
CA THR A 45 19.92 -16.46 -26.59
C THR A 45 20.58 -15.22 -25.96
N PRO A 46 21.76 -14.78 -26.44
CA PRO A 46 22.36 -13.52 -25.99
C PRO A 46 21.45 -12.31 -26.25
N THR A 47 20.80 -12.27 -27.41
CA THR A 47 19.88 -11.19 -27.80
C THR A 47 18.66 -11.13 -26.89
N GLY A 48 17.99 -12.27 -26.66
CA GLY A 48 16.81 -12.32 -25.78
C GLY A 48 17.12 -11.98 -24.33
N LYS A 49 18.30 -12.39 -23.80
CA LYS A 49 18.79 -11.92 -22.50
C LYS A 49 18.91 -10.40 -22.44
N SER A 50 19.44 -9.77 -23.50
CA SER A 50 19.53 -8.32 -23.59
C SER A 50 18.15 -7.67 -23.68
N THR A 51 17.22 -8.26 -24.43
CA THR A 51 15.83 -7.80 -24.54
C THR A 51 15.14 -7.79 -23.20
N ILE A 52 15.19 -8.89 -22.43
CA ILE A 52 14.60 -8.96 -21.08
C ILE A 52 15.22 -7.90 -20.16
N LYS A 53 16.54 -7.74 -20.19
CA LYS A 53 17.23 -6.72 -19.39
C LYS A 53 16.76 -5.31 -19.75
N ASN A 54 16.68 -5.00 -21.04
CA ASN A 54 16.23 -3.70 -21.53
C ASN A 54 14.77 -3.46 -21.17
N MET A 55 13.91 -4.48 -21.27
CA MET A 55 12.51 -4.38 -20.86
C MET A 55 12.38 -4.04 -19.38
N ALA A 56 13.14 -4.72 -18.51
CA ALA A 56 13.16 -4.42 -17.07
C ALA A 56 13.68 -3.00 -16.76
N ILE A 57 14.68 -2.52 -17.51
CA ILE A 57 15.19 -1.15 -17.37
C ILE A 57 14.13 -0.14 -17.86
N MET A 58 13.50 -0.39 -18.99
CA MET A 58 12.48 0.50 -19.55
C MET A 58 11.27 0.59 -18.63
N ASP A 59 10.79 -0.53 -18.09
CA ASP A 59 9.69 -0.55 -17.12
C ASP A 59 10.01 0.31 -15.88
N PHE A 60 11.21 0.15 -15.32
CA PHE A 60 11.72 0.98 -14.23
C PHE A 60 11.79 2.47 -14.62
N MET A 61 12.35 2.79 -15.78
CA MET A 61 12.53 4.16 -16.25
C MET A 61 11.20 4.85 -16.58
N THR A 62 10.27 4.18 -17.28
CA THR A 62 8.96 4.73 -17.63
C THR A 62 8.20 5.15 -16.38
N TYR A 63 8.26 4.33 -15.32
CA TYR A 63 7.63 4.65 -14.05
C TYR A 63 8.24 5.90 -13.39
N HIS A 64 9.58 6.00 -13.36
CA HIS A 64 10.28 7.16 -12.80
C HIS A 64 10.06 8.44 -13.63
N VAL A 65 10.17 8.36 -14.95
CA VAL A 65 9.98 9.50 -15.87
C VAL A 65 8.56 10.04 -15.77
N ASN A 66 7.54 9.19 -15.66
CA ASN A 66 6.15 9.66 -15.51
C ASN A 66 5.96 10.41 -14.18
N THR A 67 6.60 9.98 -13.11
CA THR A 67 6.42 10.61 -11.79
C THR A 67 7.23 11.90 -11.64
N ILE A 68 8.44 11.94 -12.21
CA ILE A 68 9.27 13.16 -12.26
C ILE A 68 8.69 14.17 -13.28
N GLY A 69 8.20 13.69 -14.43
CA GLY A 69 7.61 14.54 -15.46
C GLY A 69 6.29 15.20 -15.04
N LEU A 70 5.51 14.56 -14.16
CA LEU A 70 4.33 15.16 -13.55
C LEU A 70 4.67 16.35 -12.63
N GLU A 71 5.81 16.30 -11.93
CA GLU A 71 6.28 17.41 -11.10
C GLU A 71 6.60 18.66 -11.95
N VAL A 72 7.35 18.47 -13.05
CA VAL A 72 7.72 19.55 -13.98
C VAL A 72 6.47 20.22 -14.55
N ASN A 73 5.50 19.44 -15.05
CA ASN A 73 4.27 19.99 -15.63
C ASN A 73 3.33 20.62 -14.59
N SER A 74 3.31 20.12 -13.35
CA SER A 74 2.50 20.72 -12.27
C SER A 74 3.09 22.05 -11.78
N SER A 75 4.42 22.18 -11.80
CA SER A 75 5.11 23.42 -11.43
C SER A 75 4.92 24.55 -12.45
N GLU A 76 4.74 24.22 -13.73
CA GLU A 76 4.41 25.20 -14.77
C GLU A 76 2.98 25.74 -14.65
N SER A 77 2.03 24.95 -14.16
CA SER A 77 0.64 25.42 -13.93
C SER A 77 0.48 26.37 -12.73
N ALA A 78 1.49 26.49 -11.87
CA ALA A 78 1.46 27.43 -10.74
C ALA A 78 1.81 28.87 -11.16
N ASN A 79 2.33 29.06 -12.38
CA ASN A 79 2.74 30.37 -12.91
C ASN A 79 1.74 30.98 -13.91
N SER A 80 0.60 30.34 -14.18
CA SER A 80 -0.47 31.00 -14.94
C SER A 80 -1.31 31.87 -14.00
N GLU A 81 -1.11 33.18 -14.12
CA GLU A 81 -1.97 34.24 -13.60
C GLU A 81 -3.46 33.90 -13.80
N MET A 82 -4.14 33.42 -12.77
CA MET A 82 -5.61 33.36 -12.72
C MET A 82 -6.10 33.55 -11.29
N ASP A 83 -6.20 34.82 -10.93
CA ASP A 83 -7.28 35.52 -10.19
C ASP A 83 -8.41 34.70 -9.53
N SER A 84 -8.05 33.72 -8.71
CA SER A 84 -8.96 33.12 -7.74
C SER A 84 -8.17 32.76 -6.48
N GLY A 85 -8.59 33.27 -5.32
CA GLY A 85 -7.97 33.00 -4.02
C GLY A 85 -8.09 31.55 -3.53
N LEU A 86 -8.16 30.60 -4.45
CA LEU A 86 -8.42 29.18 -4.23
C LEU A 86 -7.31 28.27 -4.78
N SER A 87 -6.26 28.81 -5.41
CA SER A 87 -5.10 28.00 -5.78
C SER A 87 -4.42 27.46 -4.51
N PRO A 88 -4.19 26.13 -4.41
CA PRO A 88 -3.58 25.55 -3.23
C PRO A 88 -2.16 26.12 -3.07
N LYS A 89 -1.84 26.58 -1.85
CA LYS A 89 -0.50 27.09 -1.49
C LYS A 89 0.61 26.05 -1.66
N PHE A 90 0.24 24.77 -1.78
CA PHE A 90 1.15 23.65 -1.90
C PHE A 90 0.82 22.83 -3.15
N SER A 91 1.84 22.26 -3.78
CA SER A 91 1.66 21.28 -4.85
C SER A 91 0.85 20.08 -4.32
N VAL A 92 -0.30 19.83 -4.94
CA VAL A 92 -1.14 18.67 -4.63
C VAL A 92 -0.35 17.38 -4.79
N PHE A 93 0.50 17.31 -5.81
CA PHE A 93 1.37 16.16 -6.05
C PHE A 93 2.32 15.90 -4.88
N CYS A 94 3.00 16.94 -4.36
CA CYS A 94 3.90 16.78 -3.22
C CYS A 94 3.14 16.34 -1.95
N ILE A 95 1.93 16.84 -1.74
CA ILE A 95 1.08 16.41 -0.62
C ILE A 95 0.69 14.94 -0.75
N GLU A 96 0.31 14.48 -1.94
CA GLU A 96 0.02 13.05 -2.15
C GLU A 96 1.27 12.19 -1.94
N GLN A 97 2.44 12.59 -2.43
CA GLN A 97 3.69 11.86 -2.16
C GLN A 97 4.01 11.77 -0.66
N LEU A 98 3.81 12.86 0.08
CA LEU A 98 4.00 12.87 1.53
C LEU A 98 3.02 11.91 2.23
N LYS A 99 1.75 11.88 1.82
CA LYS A 99 0.74 10.95 2.36
C LYS A 99 1.10 9.49 2.11
N GLU A 100 1.59 9.18 0.91
CA GLU A 100 1.96 7.81 0.57
C GLU A 100 3.26 7.37 1.28
N THR A 101 4.22 8.28 1.44
CA THR A 101 5.56 7.94 1.96
C THR A 101 5.62 7.97 3.48
N PHE A 102 4.95 8.94 4.10
CA PHE A 102 4.99 9.19 5.54
C PHE A 102 3.59 9.18 6.19
N PRO A 103 2.74 8.17 5.92
CA PRO A 103 1.38 8.14 6.43
C PRO A 103 1.33 8.19 7.95
N TRP A 104 2.19 7.42 8.63
CA TRP A 104 2.19 7.32 10.09
C TRP A 104 2.71 8.59 10.78
N THR A 105 3.69 9.26 10.18
CA THR A 105 4.19 10.56 10.65
C THR A 105 3.10 11.62 10.55
N LEU A 106 2.37 11.65 9.43
CA LEU A 106 1.24 12.54 9.26
C LEU A 106 0.11 12.18 10.22
N GLU A 107 -0.21 10.91 10.43
CA GLU A 107 -1.21 10.51 11.42
C GLU A 107 -0.81 10.95 12.85
N ARG A 108 0.45 10.71 13.23
CA ARG A 108 1.00 11.09 14.54
C ARG A 108 0.91 12.58 14.81
N HIS A 109 1.27 13.41 13.82
CA HIS A 109 1.38 14.86 14.02
C HIS A 109 0.13 15.64 13.63
N TYR A 110 -0.60 15.20 12.61
CA TYR A 110 -1.77 15.89 12.11
C TYR A 110 -3.05 15.28 12.67
N VAL A 111 -3.30 13.98 12.43
CA VAL A 111 -4.57 13.34 12.84
C VAL A 111 -4.75 13.39 14.35
N ALA A 112 -3.70 13.11 15.13
CA ALA A 112 -3.76 13.16 16.59
C ALA A 112 -4.09 14.56 17.16
N GLN A 113 -3.79 15.64 16.43
CA GLN A 113 -4.08 17.00 16.87
C GLN A 113 -5.49 17.44 16.54
N TYR A 114 -6.02 17.01 15.39
CA TYR A 114 -7.29 17.51 14.86
C TYR A 114 -8.48 16.57 15.11
N PHE A 115 -8.25 15.29 15.35
CA PHE A 115 -9.31 14.32 15.62
C PHE A 115 -9.37 13.94 17.09
N LYS A 116 -10.54 14.15 17.70
CA LYS A 116 -10.78 13.86 19.11
C LYS A 116 -11.35 12.46 19.29
N GLU A 117 -11.10 11.88 20.45
CA GLU A 117 -11.67 10.58 20.84
C GLU A 117 -13.21 10.57 20.79
N SER A 118 -13.86 11.70 21.07
CA SER A 118 -15.31 11.83 20.95
C SER A 118 -15.82 11.60 19.52
N GLN A 119 -15.14 12.15 18.51
CA GLN A 119 -15.50 11.97 17.10
C GLN A 119 -15.28 10.51 16.67
N ARG A 120 -14.24 9.86 17.20
CA ARG A 120 -13.99 8.43 16.98
C ARG A 120 -15.12 7.58 17.55
N ASN A 121 -15.58 7.88 18.76
CA ASN A 121 -16.69 7.17 19.40
C ASN A 121 -18.02 7.35 18.65
N GLU A 122 -18.28 8.55 18.11
CA GLU A 122 -19.43 8.78 17.23
C GLU A 122 -19.38 7.89 15.99
N VAL A 123 -18.21 7.74 15.35
CA VAL A 123 -18.04 6.83 14.20
C VAL A 123 -18.31 5.38 14.58
N PHE A 124 -17.81 4.91 15.73
CA PHE A 124 -18.10 3.54 16.18
C PHE A 124 -19.58 3.31 16.43
N ASN A 125 -20.26 4.27 17.08
CA ASN A 125 -21.70 4.19 17.31
C ASN A 125 -22.47 4.12 15.99
N MET A 126 -22.13 4.96 15.01
CA MET A 126 -22.74 4.90 13.68
C MET A 126 -22.53 3.55 13.00
N VAL A 127 -21.33 2.97 13.09
CA VAL A 127 -21.05 1.66 12.49
C VAL A 127 -21.83 0.55 13.19
N ASP A 128 -21.99 0.61 14.51
CA ASP A 128 -22.77 -0.38 15.25
C ASP A 128 -24.28 -0.27 14.98
N GLU A 129 -24.80 0.95 14.80
CA GLU A 129 -26.16 1.19 14.32
C GLU A 129 -26.39 0.64 12.90
N ILE A 130 -25.42 0.81 12.00
CA ILE A 130 -25.45 0.22 10.66
C ILE A 130 -25.46 -1.30 10.75
N LYS A 131 -24.56 -1.91 11.53
CA LYS A 131 -24.52 -3.37 11.73
C LYS A 131 -25.86 -3.92 12.23
N LYS A 132 -26.47 -3.23 13.21
CA LYS A 132 -27.78 -3.60 13.74
C LYS A 132 -28.87 -3.51 12.66
N THR A 133 -28.91 -2.41 11.92
CA THR A 133 -29.90 -2.20 10.85
C THR A 133 -29.77 -3.25 9.74
N VAL A 134 -28.53 -3.62 9.38
CA VAL A 134 -28.28 -4.67 8.39
C VAL A 134 -28.72 -6.03 8.93
N ASN A 135 -28.41 -6.36 10.19
CA ASN A 135 -28.89 -7.60 10.82
C ASN A 135 -30.42 -7.68 10.81
N ASP A 136 -31.11 -6.62 11.26
CA ASP A 136 -32.57 -6.53 11.27
C ASP A 136 -33.16 -6.70 9.85
N SER A 137 -32.44 -6.25 8.83
CA SER A 137 -32.84 -6.42 7.42
C SER A 137 -32.71 -7.88 6.98
N PHE A 138 -31.60 -8.56 7.33
CA PHE A 138 -31.39 -9.97 7.00
C PHE A 138 -32.39 -10.90 7.68
N GLU A 139 -32.81 -10.60 8.91
CA GLU A 139 -33.84 -11.37 9.61
C GLU A 139 -35.18 -11.40 8.84
N LYS A 140 -35.54 -10.25 8.24
CA LYS A 140 -36.79 -10.05 7.49
C LYS A 140 -36.78 -10.64 6.08
N LEU A 141 -35.64 -11.07 5.55
CA LEU A 141 -35.56 -11.63 4.20
C LEU A 141 -36.28 -12.98 4.13
N THR A 142 -37.24 -13.11 3.22
CA THR A 142 -38.03 -14.34 3.03
C THR A 142 -37.37 -15.35 2.10
N TRP A 143 -36.43 -14.91 1.27
CA TRP A 143 -35.73 -15.75 0.28
C TRP A 143 -34.50 -16.49 0.85
N LEU A 144 -34.08 -16.16 2.07
CA LEU A 144 -33.00 -16.85 2.79
C LEU A 144 -33.58 -17.81 3.84
N ASN A 145 -32.98 -18.99 3.96
CA ASN A 145 -33.29 -19.89 5.06
C ASN A 145 -32.62 -19.44 6.38
N ASP A 146 -33.13 -19.93 7.50
CA ASP A 146 -32.68 -19.52 8.84
C ASP A 146 -31.23 -19.90 9.15
N GLY A 147 -30.68 -20.91 8.48
CA GLY A 147 -29.27 -21.27 8.58
C GLY A 147 -28.36 -20.21 7.96
N MET A 148 -28.69 -19.77 6.75
CA MET A 148 -27.97 -18.71 6.04
C MET A 148 -28.11 -17.36 6.73
N LYS A 149 -29.29 -17.03 7.26
CA LYS A 149 -29.50 -15.81 8.06
C LYS A 149 -28.55 -15.76 9.25
N ARG A 150 -28.52 -16.83 10.06
CA ARG A 150 -27.62 -16.93 11.22
C ARG A 150 -26.16 -16.81 10.83
N PHE A 151 -25.75 -17.45 9.72
CA PHE A 151 -24.38 -17.36 9.22
C PHE A 151 -23.99 -15.91 8.85
N VAL A 152 -24.88 -15.18 8.16
CA VAL A 152 -24.60 -13.78 7.76
C VAL A 152 -24.56 -12.86 8.98
N ILE A 153 -25.52 -13.00 9.91
CA ILE A 153 -25.56 -12.21 11.16
C ILE A 153 -24.27 -12.45 11.99
N ASP A 154 -23.85 -13.70 12.14
CA ASP A 154 -22.59 -14.04 12.81
C ASP A 154 -21.39 -13.37 12.09
N LYS A 155 -21.35 -13.40 10.76
CA LYS A 155 -20.29 -12.75 9.99
C LYS A 155 -20.27 -11.23 10.17
N ILE A 156 -21.44 -10.58 10.20
CA ILE A 156 -21.56 -9.13 10.43
C ILE A 156 -21.09 -8.77 11.84
N SER A 157 -21.46 -9.56 12.85
CA SER A 157 -21.05 -9.33 14.24
C SER A 157 -19.53 -9.37 14.44
N LYS A 158 -18.83 -10.12 13.58
CA LYS A 158 -17.37 -10.29 13.59
C LYS A 158 -16.62 -9.21 12.79
N ILE A 159 -17.32 -8.29 12.12
CA ILE A 159 -16.67 -7.19 11.40
C ILE A 159 -15.99 -6.28 12.41
N LYS A 160 -14.65 -6.21 12.32
CA LYS A 160 -13.85 -5.26 13.08
C LYS A 160 -13.95 -3.88 12.43
N THR A 161 -14.21 -2.87 13.24
CA THR A 161 -14.23 -1.47 12.81
C THR A 161 -12.90 -0.84 13.19
N PHE A 162 -12.31 -0.08 12.27
CA PHE A 162 -11.15 0.77 12.54
C PHE A 162 -11.52 2.21 12.17
N ALA A 163 -11.29 3.14 13.09
CA ALA A 163 -11.63 4.55 12.90
C ALA A 163 -10.42 5.40 13.27
N LEU A 164 -9.66 5.78 12.23
CA LEU A 164 -8.47 6.64 12.25
C LEU A 164 -7.30 6.12 13.09
N PHE A 165 -7.45 5.98 14.41
CA PHE A 165 -6.35 5.70 15.31
C PHE A 165 -6.68 4.80 16.49
N ASP A 166 -5.65 4.09 16.98
CA ASP A 166 -5.72 3.18 18.15
C ASP A 166 -4.90 3.68 19.36
N GLY A 167 -4.50 4.95 19.37
CA GLY A 167 -3.79 5.60 20.49
C GLY A 167 -2.36 6.05 20.14
N VAL A 168 -1.75 6.90 20.98
CA VAL A 168 -0.46 7.55 20.69
C VAL A 168 0.71 6.58 20.60
N GLU A 169 0.77 5.60 21.51
CA GLU A 169 1.81 4.55 21.52
C GLU A 169 1.83 3.76 20.20
N THR A 170 0.65 3.57 19.59
CA THR A 170 0.55 2.84 18.32
C THR A 170 1.13 3.58 17.12
N TYR A 171 1.21 4.92 17.14
CA TYR A 171 1.73 5.67 15.99
C TYR A 171 3.25 5.63 15.90
N GLU A 172 3.94 5.84 17.03
CA GLU A 172 5.40 5.81 17.07
C GLU A 172 5.90 4.40 16.74
N GLU A 173 5.22 3.36 17.22
CA GLU A 173 5.50 1.99 16.81
C GLU A 173 5.28 1.77 15.31
N LYS A 174 4.14 2.19 14.75
CA LYS A 174 3.86 2.06 13.30
C LYS A 174 4.84 2.84 12.42
N GLU A 175 5.21 4.04 12.85
CA GLU A 175 6.21 4.89 12.21
C GLU A 175 7.57 4.18 12.20
N ASN A 176 8.03 3.70 13.35
CA ASN A 176 9.29 2.95 13.48
C ASN A 176 9.29 1.63 12.70
N LEU A 177 8.12 1.01 12.51
CA LEU A 177 7.97 -0.21 11.72
C LEU A 177 7.97 0.04 10.20
N SER A 178 7.61 1.25 9.75
CA SER A 178 7.66 1.57 8.32
C SER A 178 9.08 1.45 7.79
N THR A 179 9.20 0.87 6.60
CA THR A 179 10.50 0.59 5.99
C THR A 179 11.30 1.88 5.73
N ILE A 180 10.65 3.03 5.54
CA ILE A 180 11.35 4.30 5.31
C ILE A 180 12.23 4.68 6.52
N TYR A 181 11.71 4.50 7.73
CA TYR A 181 12.41 4.75 9.00
C TYR A 181 13.29 3.58 9.41
N ARG A 182 12.79 2.34 9.31
CA ARG A 182 13.51 1.12 9.71
C ARG A 182 14.83 0.93 8.96
N LEU A 183 14.87 1.28 7.67
CA LEU A 183 16.09 1.20 6.85
C LEU A 183 16.92 2.49 6.89
N GLN A 184 16.47 3.52 7.60
CA GLN A 184 17.17 4.79 7.78
C GLN A 184 17.62 5.40 6.44
N TYR A 185 16.69 5.52 5.49
CA TYR A 185 17.02 6.14 4.22
C TYR A 185 17.42 7.62 4.42
N PRO A 186 18.52 8.08 3.81
CA PRO A 186 18.99 9.45 3.96
C PRO A 186 18.15 10.37 3.07
N ILE A 187 16.99 10.78 3.58
CA ILE A 187 16.14 11.78 2.92
C ILE A 187 16.81 13.15 3.03
N ASP A 188 17.05 13.78 1.89
CA ASP A 188 17.76 15.06 1.80
C ASP A 188 17.01 16.03 0.87
N GLU A 189 16.80 17.26 1.34
CA GLU A 189 16.00 18.28 0.65
C GLU A 189 16.52 18.64 -0.75
N ASN A 190 17.81 18.44 -1.02
CA ASN A 190 18.45 18.80 -2.29
C ASN A 190 18.43 17.65 -3.30
N THR A 191 17.94 16.46 -2.92
CA THR A 191 18.03 15.26 -3.76
C THR A 191 16.67 14.59 -3.98
N TYR A 192 15.70 15.35 -4.49
CA TYR A 192 14.33 14.88 -4.73
C TYR A 192 14.26 13.51 -5.44
N ILE A 193 15.01 13.31 -6.54
CA ILE A 193 15.00 12.04 -7.29
C ILE A 193 15.43 10.85 -6.41
N MET A 194 16.41 11.05 -5.52
CA MET A 194 16.86 10.00 -4.62
C MET A 194 15.85 9.75 -3.49
N ASN A 195 15.24 10.80 -2.95
CA ASN A 195 14.16 10.67 -1.97
C ASN A 195 12.99 9.88 -2.56
N GLU A 196 12.60 10.18 -3.79
CA GLU A 196 11.53 9.49 -4.50
C GLU A 196 11.86 8.01 -4.73
N TYR A 197 13.10 7.70 -5.10
CA TYR A 197 13.57 6.32 -5.19
C TYR A 197 13.47 5.59 -3.84
N TYR A 198 13.90 6.22 -2.74
CA TYR A 198 13.82 5.63 -1.40
C TYR A 198 12.39 5.45 -0.92
N ALA A 199 11.53 6.45 -1.11
CA ALA A 199 10.12 6.43 -0.79
C ALA A 199 9.40 5.24 -1.43
N ARG A 200 9.57 5.09 -2.75
CA ARG A 200 8.98 3.96 -3.51
C ARG A 200 9.51 2.62 -3.04
N ARG A 201 10.83 2.53 -2.85
CA ARG A 201 11.45 1.30 -2.38
C ARG A 201 10.90 0.90 -1.00
N ALA A 202 10.72 1.85 -0.11
CA ALA A 202 10.11 1.62 1.19
C ALA A 202 8.66 1.15 1.05
N LYS A 203 7.85 1.84 0.25
CA LYS A 203 6.43 1.48 -0.02
C LYS A 203 6.29 0.04 -0.52
N VAL A 204 7.03 -0.34 -1.56
CA VAL A 204 6.99 -1.69 -2.13
C VAL A 204 7.36 -2.75 -1.10
N LEU A 205 8.36 -2.47 -0.24
CA LEU A 205 8.76 -3.39 0.81
C LEU A 205 7.73 -3.48 1.93
N ASP A 206 7.08 -2.37 2.30
CA ASP A 206 5.98 -2.35 3.27
C ASP A 206 4.75 -3.10 2.75
N ASP A 207 4.40 -2.95 1.48
CA ASP A 207 3.33 -3.71 0.83
C ASP A 207 3.64 -5.22 0.87
N TYR A 208 4.87 -5.63 0.53
CA TYR A 208 5.27 -7.03 0.66
C TYR A 208 5.26 -7.53 2.10
N ARG A 209 5.68 -6.70 3.07
CA ARG A 209 5.59 -7.06 4.49
C ARG A 209 4.14 -7.29 4.90
N LYS A 210 3.25 -6.38 4.53
CA LYS A 210 1.81 -6.48 4.84
C LYS A 210 1.17 -7.74 4.26
N GLU A 211 1.50 -8.12 3.02
CA GLU A 211 0.99 -9.34 2.41
C GLU A 211 1.54 -10.63 3.09
N VAL A 212 2.79 -10.60 3.55
CA VAL A 212 3.45 -11.78 4.15
C VAL A 212 3.12 -11.95 5.62
N PHE A 213 3.08 -10.86 6.38
CA PHE A 213 2.86 -10.86 7.83
C PHE A 213 1.39 -10.56 8.22
N GLY A 214 0.58 -10.08 7.29
CA GLY A 214 -0.79 -9.61 7.54
C GLY A 214 -0.84 -8.15 8.03
N LEU A 215 -1.99 -7.50 7.83
CA LEU A 215 -2.31 -6.21 8.46
C LEU A 215 -2.40 -6.39 9.99
N GLY A 216 -1.27 -6.25 10.66
CA GLY A 216 -1.13 -6.42 12.10
C GLY A 216 -0.16 -7.54 12.42
N GLU A 217 1.13 -7.22 12.46
CA GLU A 217 2.02 -7.95 13.36
C GLU A 217 1.39 -7.85 14.77
N LYS A 218 0.91 -9.00 15.26
CA LYS A 218 0.58 -9.24 16.67
C LYS A 218 1.85 -9.55 17.46
#